data_AF-A0A972SWK7-F1
#
_entry.id   AF-A0A972SWK7-F1
#
_cell.length_a   1.000
_cell.length_b   1.000
_cell.length_c   1.000
_cell.angle_alpha   90.00
_cell.angle_beta   90.00
_cell.angle_gamma   90.00
#
_symmetry.space_group_name_H-M   'P 1'
#
loop_
_entity.id
_entity.type
_entity.pdbx_description
1 polymer ?
#
loop_
_entity_poly.entity_id
_entity_poly.type
_entity_poly.pdbx_seq_one_letter_code
_entity_poly.pdbx_strand_id
1 'polypeptide(L)'
;MMKKGLAVGRPEVLRMLEREKERAIRREVVAAVKRAQELRSDFLGLGDRLYRERPDVWMEVKDSWNTRWFPHVEVDVKVTCRLKRTGATADPVRIR
;
A
#
# COMPACT_ATOMS: atom_id res chain seq x y z
N MET A 1 3.36 -2.52 36.66
CA MET A 1 2.64 -3.32 35.64
C MET A 1 3.62 -3.65 34.51
N MET A 2 4.18 -4.86 34.49
CA MET A 2 5.17 -5.25 33.46
C MET A 2 4.47 -5.31 32.11
N LYS A 3 4.86 -4.44 31.16
CA LYS A 3 4.46 -4.60 29.75
C LYS A 3 5.03 -5.92 29.27
N LYS A 4 4.18 -6.94 29.12
CA LYS A 4 4.55 -8.22 28.54
C LYS A 4 4.90 -7.94 27.07
N GLY A 5 6.20 -7.86 26.76
CA GLY A 5 6.67 -7.55 25.41
C GLY A 5 6.24 -8.60 24.40
N LEU A 6 5.87 -8.17 23.19
CA LEU A 6 5.57 -9.07 22.08
C LEU A 6 6.88 -9.73 21.63
N ALA A 7 6.95 -11.06 21.60
CA ALA A 7 8.17 -11.78 21.21
C ALA A 7 8.36 -11.76 19.68
N VAL A 8 8.79 -10.61 19.14
CA VAL A 8 8.91 -10.33 17.70
C VAL A 8 9.84 -11.29 16.96
N GLY A 9 10.76 -11.98 17.67
CA GLY A 9 11.60 -13.02 17.07
C GLY A 9 10.87 -14.31 16.67
N ARG A 10 9.62 -14.53 17.10
CA ARG A 10 8.86 -15.72 16.73
C ARG A 10 8.27 -15.59 15.32
N PRO A 11 8.43 -16.60 14.44
CA PRO A 11 7.91 -16.54 13.07
C PRO A 11 6.41 -16.25 12.97
N GLU A 12 5.62 -16.74 13.92
CA GLU A 12 4.17 -16.48 13.97
C GLU A 12 3.85 -15.02 14.26
N VAL A 13 4.58 -14.41 15.19
CA VAL A 13 4.43 -12.99 15.53
C VAL A 13 4.82 -12.12 14.34
N LEU A 14 5.86 -12.50 13.59
CA LEU A 14 6.26 -11.79 12.37
C LEU A 14 5.19 -11.85 11.29
N ARG A 15 4.65 -13.05 11.01
CA ARG A 15 3.56 -13.20 10.03
C ARG A 15 2.32 -12.42 10.42
N MET A 16 2.00 -12.38 11.72
CA MET A 16 0.91 -11.56 12.23
C MET A 16 1.17 -10.07 11.97
N LEU A 17 2.37 -9.57 12.30
CA LEU A 17 2.75 -8.18 12.06
C LEU A 17 2.77 -7.81 10.57
N GLU A 18 3.26 -8.69 9.71
CA GLU A 18 3.22 -8.53 8.25
C GLU A 18 1.77 -8.37 7.77
N ARG A 19 0.85 -9.24 8.19
CA ARG A 19 -0.57 -9.15 7.84
C ARG A 19 -1.24 -7.88 8.36
N GLU A 20 -0.95 -7.47 9.58
CA GLU A 20 -1.48 -6.23 10.12
C GLU A 20 -0.94 -5.01 9.37
N LYS A 21 0.33 -5.05 8.97
CA LYS A 21 0.93 -4.00 8.13
C LYS A 21 0.34 -3.98 6.72
N GLU A 22 0.10 -5.13 6.10
CA GLU A 22 -0.63 -5.24 4.82
C GLU A 22 -2.00 -4.59 4.91
N ARG A 23 -2.77 -4.90 5.95
CA ARG A 23 -4.11 -4.32 6.16
C ARG A 23 -4.04 -2.80 6.36
N ALA A 24 -3.07 -2.30 7.12
CA ALA A 24 -2.88 -0.88 7.35
C ALA A 24 -2.56 -0.14 6.03
N ILE A 25 -1.53 -0.61 5.31
CA ILE A 25 -1.12 0.00 4.02
C ILE A 25 -2.26 -0.08 3.00
N ARG A 26 -2.97 -1.22 2.92
CA ARG A 26 -4.11 -1.36 2.01
C ARG A 26 -5.19 -0.31 2.30
N ARG A 27 -5.50 -0.07 3.58
CA ARG A 27 -6.48 0.96 3.98
C ARG A 27 -6.03 2.36 3.56
N GLU A 28 -4.76 2.70 3.76
CA GLU A 28 -4.19 3.99 3.37
C GLU A 28 -4.22 4.18 1.84
N VAL A 29 -3.81 3.17 1.06
CA VAL A 29 -3.83 3.23 -0.40
C VAL A 29 -5.26 3.35 -0.93
N VAL A 30 -6.20 2.55 -0.43
CA VAL A 30 -7.62 2.63 -0.83
C VAL A 30 -8.20 4.02 -0.51
N ALA A 31 -7.86 4.60 0.65
CA ALA A 31 -8.29 5.94 0.99
C ALA A 31 -7.68 7.00 0.04
N ALA A 32 -6.41 6.87 -0.35
CA ALA A 32 -5.77 7.75 -1.31
C ALA A 32 -6.42 7.66 -2.70
N VAL A 33 -6.71 6.45 -3.19
CA VAL A 33 -7.45 6.25 -4.46
C VAL A 33 -8.82 6.91 -4.39
N LYS A 34 -9.58 6.64 -3.33
CA LYS A 34 -10.90 7.25 -3.14
C LYS A 34 -10.81 8.77 -3.15
N ARG A 35 -9.82 9.34 -2.44
CA ARG A 35 -9.62 10.79 -2.39
C ARG A 35 -9.25 11.38 -3.75
N ALA A 36 -8.41 10.69 -4.53
CA ALA A 36 -8.07 11.09 -5.88
C ALA A 36 -9.32 11.16 -6.78
N GLN A 37 -10.17 10.13 -6.72
CA GLN A 37 -11.43 10.07 -7.48
C GLN A 37 -12.44 11.15 -7.06
N GLU A 38 -12.62 11.37 -5.75
CA GLU A 38 -13.46 12.45 -5.21
C GLU A 38 -13.00 13.83 -5.67
N LEU A 39 -11.67 14.05 -5.72
CA LEU A 39 -11.05 15.28 -6.20
C LEU A 39 -11.04 15.41 -7.72
N ARG A 40 -11.38 14.34 -8.45
CA ARG A 40 -11.25 14.26 -9.92
C ARG A 40 -9.85 14.65 -10.38
N SER A 41 -8.84 14.19 -9.63
CA SER A 41 -7.44 14.53 -9.87
C SER A 41 -6.58 13.27 -9.80
N ASP A 42 -6.03 12.88 -10.93
CA ASP A 42 -5.17 11.70 -11.07
C ASP A 42 -3.72 11.98 -10.66
N PHE A 43 -3.50 12.34 -9.39
CA PHE A 43 -2.15 12.49 -8.83
C PHE A 43 -1.44 11.13 -8.62
N LEU A 44 -2.14 10.02 -8.82
CA LEU A 44 -1.61 8.66 -8.72
C LEU A 44 -0.97 8.19 -10.05
N GLY A 45 -1.23 8.90 -11.15
CA GLY A 45 -0.62 8.64 -12.46
C GLY A 45 -1.21 7.45 -13.21
N LEU A 46 -2.50 7.15 -13.04
CA LEU A 46 -3.17 6.06 -13.75
C LEU A 46 -3.32 6.37 -15.26
N GLY A 47 -3.60 7.62 -15.61
CA GLY A 47 -3.68 8.12 -16.98
C GLY A 47 -2.33 8.03 -17.70
N ASP A 48 -1.23 8.33 -17.02
CA ASP A 48 0.12 8.17 -17.56
C ASP A 48 0.47 6.71 -17.84
N ARG A 49 -0.06 5.79 -17.02
CA ARG A 49 0.07 4.35 -17.29
C ARG A 49 -0.77 3.95 -18.50
N LEU A 50 -2.02 4.40 -18.57
CA LEU A 50 -2.92 4.14 -19.71
C LEU A 50 -2.34 4.68 -21.02
N TYR A 51 -1.78 5.89 -21.03
CA TYR A 51 -1.11 6.48 -22.18
C TYR A 51 0.05 5.62 -22.69
N ARG A 52 0.89 5.11 -21.78
CA ARG A 52 2.06 4.30 -22.14
C ARG A 52 1.70 2.90 -22.62
N GLU A 53 0.68 2.27 -22.04
CA GLU A 53 0.33 0.89 -22.35
C GLU A 53 -0.72 0.77 -23.46
N ARG A 54 -1.65 1.71 -23.54
CA ARG A 54 -2.81 1.72 -24.44
C ARG A 54 -3.04 3.13 -25.00
N PRO A 55 -2.12 3.65 -25.83
CA PRO A 55 -2.21 5.00 -26.39
C PRO A 55 -3.46 5.20 -27.27
N ASP A 56 -3.96 4.11 -27.89
CA ASP A 56 -5.22 4.08 -28.63
C ASP A 56 -6.41 4.50 -27.75
N VAL A 57 -6.56 3.83 -26.60
CA VAL A 57 -7.63 4.13 -25.64
C VAL A 57 -7.43 5.51 -25.02
N TRP A 58 -6.18 5.87 -24.70
CA TRP A 58 -5.88 7.19 -24.13
C TRP A 58 -6.37 8.34 -25.03
N MET A 59 -6.17 8.23 -26.35
CA MET A 59 -6.61 9.26 -27.29
C MET A 59 -8.12 9.50 -27.28
N GLU A 60 -8.92 8.49 -26.95
CA GLU A 60 -10.38 8.59 -26.84
C GLU A 60 -10.83 9.25 -25.53
N VAL A 61 -10.07 9.06 -24.44
CA VAL A 61 -10.52 9.44 -23.09
C VAL A 61 -9.83 10.69 -22.54
N LYS A 62 -8.63 11.05 -23.04
CA LYS A 62 -7.73 12.07 -22.46
C LYS A 62 -8.40 13.40 -22.14
N ASP A 63 -9.26 13.91 -23.03
CA ASP A 63 -9.87 15.24 -22.91
C ASP A 63 -10.90 15.29 -21.77
N SER A 64 -11.42 14.13 -21.36
CA SER A 64 -12.38 14.01 -20.26
C SER A 64 -11.89 13.03 -19.18
N TRP A 65 -10.58 12.74 -19.14
CA TRP A 65 -10.00 11.72 -18.26
C TRP A 65 -10.39 11.97 -16.81
N ASN A 66 -10.00 13.11 -16.27
CA ASN A 66 -10.24 13.48 -14.87
C ASN A 66 -11.74 13.66 -14.54
N THR A 67 -12.53 14.16 -15.49
CA THR A 67 -13.91 14.57 -15.23
C THR A 67 -14.93 13.46 -15.41
N ARG A 68 -14.75 12.58 -16.40
CA ARG A 68 -15.70 11.54 -16.80
C ARG A 68 -15.22 10.13 -16.51
N TRP A 69 -13.94 9.82 -16.73
CA TRP A 69 -13.47 8.43 -16.75
C TRP A 69 -12.82 8.02 -15.44
N PHE A 70 -11.80 8.76 -14.99
CA PHE A 70 -11.02 8.49 -13.79
C PHE A 70 -11.86 8.25 -12.52
N PRO A 71 -12.95 9.00 -12.25
CA PRO A 71 -13.78 8.78 -11.05
C PRO A 71 -14.47 7.40 -11.01
N HIS A 72 -14.57 6.71 -12.15
CA HIS A 72 -15.22 5.40 -12.30
C HIS A 72 -14.24 4.27 -12.56
N VAL A 73 -12.92 4.54 -12.58
CA VAL A 73 -11.90 3.50 -12.73
C VAL A 73 -11.92 2.59 -11.51
N GLU A 74 -12.12 1.29 -11.74
CA GLU A 74 -11.99 0.28 -10.70
C GLU A 74 -10.51 0.00 -10.41
N VAL A 75 -10.11 0.15 -9.15
CA VAL A 75 -8.72 -0.07 -8.72
C VAL A 75 -8.68 -1.24 -7.71
N ASP A 76 -8.07 -2.35 -8.13
CA ASP A 76 -7.79 -3.48 -7.24
C ASP A 76 -6.44 -3.28 -6.54
N VAL A 77 -6.48 -3.14 -5.21
CA VAL A 77 -5.29 -2.91 -4.38
C VAL A 77 -4.83 -4.21 -3.73
N LYS A 78 -3.68 -4.71 -4.20
CA LYS A 78 -2.94 -5.85 -3.63
C LYS A 78 -1.69 -5.36 -2.92
N VAL A 79 -1.58 -5.69 -1.63
CA VAL A 79 -0.42 -5.34 -0.81
C VAL A 79 0.18 -6.64 -0.25
N THR A 80 1.49 -6.76 -0.37
CA THR A 80 2.27 -7.83 0.26
C THR A 80 3.36 -7.18 1.11
N CYS A 81 3.43 -7.54 2.40
CA CYS A 81 4.43 -7.01 3.31
C CYS A 81 5.38 -8.11 3.77
N ARG A 82 6.67 -7.78 3.85
CA ARG A 82 7.68 -8.67 4.40
C ARG A 82 8.60 -7.93 5.35
N LEU A 83 8.65 -8.37 6.61
CA LEU A 83 9.55 -7.83 7.61
C LEU A 83 10.92 -8.47 7.46
N LYS A 84 11.90 -7.68 7.00
CA LYS A 84 13.28 -8.16 6.78
C LYS A 84 14.14 -8.15 8.04
N ARG A 85 13.81 -7.31 9.02
CA ARG A 85 14.58 -7.11 10.25
C ARG A 85 13.64 -6.81 11.41
N THR A 86 13.97 -7.33 12.58
CA THR A 86 13.23 -7.15 13.84
C THR A 86 13.93 -6.20 14.81
N GLY A 87 15.05 -5.60 14.38
CA GLY A 87 15.99 -4.92 15.28
C GLY A 87 16.88 -5.92 16.04
N ALA A 88 17.63 -5.42 17.03
CA ALA A 88 18.40 -6.27 17.92
C ALA A 88 17.44 -7.05 18.83
N THR A 89 17.27 -8.35 18.54
CA THR A 89 16.47 -9.28 19.33
C THR A 89 17.32 -10.23 20.17
N ALA A 90 18.65 -10.14 20.08
CA ALA A 90 19.55 -10.88 20.95
C ALA A 90 19.52 -10.24 22.35
N ASP A 91 19.39 -11.06 23.38
CA ASP A 91 19.75 -10.62 24.74
C ASP A 91 21.18 -10.05 24.71
N PRO A 92 21.48 -9.01 25.50
CA PRO A 92 22.84 -8.50 25.61
C PRO A 92 23.79 -9.67 25.86
N VAL A 93 24.87 -9.75 25.09
CA VAL A 93 25.92 -10.75 25.30
C VAL A 93 26.37 -10.60 26.75
N ARG A 94 26.10 -11.63 27.58
CA ARG A 94 26.62 -11.65 28.95
C ARG A 94 28.13 -11.84 28.85
N ILE A 95 28.86 -10.74 28.94
CA ILE A 95 30.30 -10.77 29.13
C ILE A 95 30.53 -11.31 30.54
N ARG A 96 31.29 -12.40 30.64
CA ARG A 96 31.65 -13.06 31.90
C ARG A 96 32.96 -12.51 32.41
#